data_AF-A0ABD6E0C3-F1
#
_entry.id   AF-A0ABD6E0C3-F1
#
_cell.length_a   1.000
_cell.length_b   1.000
_cell.length_c   1.000
_cell.angle_alpha   90.00
_cell.angle_beta   90.00
_cell.angle_gamma   90.00
#
_symmetry.space_group_name_H-M   'P 1'
#
loop_
_entity.id
_entity.type
_entity.pdbx_description
1 polymer ?
#
loop_
_entity_poly.entity_id
_entity_poly.type
_entity_poly.pdbx_seq_one_letter_code
_entity_poly.pdbx_strand_id
1 'polypeptide(L)'
;MLRKDLLRVSRAGGGYHPQFAGRGERPLAARVVGVFQGHVGEPRHRLDDALDDLEREADDFKLVRGFAALLEREAVFETRAPLPPERVRRVAFESAEAVGGVVDETDRRAALESAADRLGAESEDVERSLYADRDVNEVLSSFDPRWGPDELVEQYNLSLAQTALFDATEVRIRSSDPKRLVSAVKRLGLLYEIRRRGVGSDGVGGAGDVGGAGDVERAAEAHDADQAEERILIVTGPDALFRRTRRYGTAFARLLRSVAATAEWSLSATIDDRGTDRELHLGPDDVSVPDVEPVAAPTYDSGVEADFAARFANLDLDWELSREPEALAAGARAMIPDFAFDYRPAGSRKSGERESTEGDGDIADTGRTATPFRVYFEVMGFWTPEYVEKKLDQFGSVADDVELLVAVDESLGVGEEIESLDHRVVTYSGRVRVKDVVDALRAYESDLVEAAAASLPAEIVPDADVIDRDALAAERGVSVDALDSVTFPDHERIGGTLLRPGVLDALDAEIDAGMSFSDAEAVLDDHGVDDASAVLSRLGYRVAWDGLSGGTVEEK
;
A
#
# COMPACT_ATOMS: atom_id res chain seq x y z
N MET A 1 -20.32 -3.84 9.01
CA MET A 1 -20.29 -3.19 10.35
C MET A 1 -21.64 -2.66 10.78
N LEU A 2 -22.02 -2.96 12.01
CA LEU A 2 -23.17 -2.37 12.71
C LEU A 2 -22.77 -1.05 13.39
N ARG A 3 -23.77 -0.27 13.83
CA ARG A 3 -23.56 0.87 14.73
C ARG A 3 -23.23 0.38 16.15
N LYS A 4 -22.46 1.15 16.92
CA LYS A 4 -21.99 0.75 18.27
C LYS A 4 -23.13 0.57 19.28
N ASP A 5 -24.24 1.28 19.15
CA ASP A 5 -25.43 1.12 20.00
C ASP A 5 -26.09 -0.26 19.82
N LEU A 6 -25.95 -0.86 18.63
CA LEU A 6 -26.43 -2.20 18.30
C LEU A 6 -25.45 -3.31 18.67
N LEU A 7 -24.29 -2.99 19.24
CA LEU A 7 -23.31 -3.98 19.67
C LEU A 7 -23.88 -4.85 20.79
N ARG A 8 -23.89 -6.17 20.56
CA ARG A 8 -24.28 -7.22 21.52
C ARG A 8 -23.03 -7.96 21.97
N VAL A 9 -22.57 -7.66 23.18
CA VAL A 9 -21.36 -8.25 23.78
C VAL A 9 -21.61 -8.59 25.24
N SER A 10 -21.23 -9.80 25.63
CA SER A 10 -21.14 -10.23 27.02
C SER A 10 -19.73 -9.97 27.58
N ARG A 11 -19.69 -9.53 28.83
CA ARG A 11 -18.45 -9.29 29.61
C ARG A 11 -18.26 -10.32 30.73
N ALA A 12 -19.03 -11.41 30.67
CA ALA A 12 -18.98 -12.46 31.67
C ALA A 12 -17.58 -13.11 31.68
N GLY A 13 -17.07 -13.42 32.88
CA GLY A 13 -15.74 -14.03 33.02
C GLY A 13 -14.55 -13.11 32.74
N GLY A 14 -14.78 -11.81 32.52
CA GLY A 14 -13.73 -10.82 32.29
C GLY A 14 -13.35 -10.62 30.81
N GLY A 15 -13.74 -11.53 29.92
CA GLY A 15 -13.52 -11.42 28.47
C GLY A 15 -14.50 -10.48 27.77
N TYR A 16 -14.34 -10.39 26.44
CA TYR A 16 -15.20 -9.60 25.54
C TYR A 16 -15.79 -10.52 24.46
N HIS A 17 -17.03 -10.98 24.68
CA HIS A 17 -17.64 -12.05 23.90
C HIS A 17 -18.82 -11.53 23.09
N PRO A 18 -18.69 -11.36 21.76
CA PRO A 18 -19.82 -11.02 20.90
C PRO A 18 -20.92 -12.08 21.00
N GLN A 19 -22.17 -11.63 21.08
CA GLN A 19 -23.33 -12.53 21.13
C GLN A 19 -23.80 -12.78 19.70
N PHE A 20 -23.17 -13.76 19.05
CA PHE A 20 -23.50 -14.18 17.70
C PHE A 20 -24.92 -14.76 17.59
N ALA A 21 -25.53 -14.59 16.44
CA ALA A 21 -26.78 -15.24 16.07
C ALA A 21 -26.47 -16.62 15.48
N GLY A 22 -27.25 -17.63 15.86
CA GLY A 22 -27.12 -18.99 15.36
C GLY A 22 -28.30 -19.40 14.49
N ARG A 23 -28.46 -20.71 14.31
CA ARG A 23 -29.59 -21.27 13.54
C ARG A 23 -30.96 -20.96 14.15
N GLY A 24 -31.03 -20.72 15.46
CA GLY A 24 -32.28 -20.39 16.17
C GLY A 24 -32.87 -19.04 15.74
N GLU A 25 -32.01 -18.11 15.31
CA GLU A 25 -32.37 -16.75 14.93
C GLU A 25 -32.75 -16.63 13.44
N ARG A 26 -32.53 -17.68 12.63
CA ARG A 26 -32.90 -17.73 11.22
C ARG A 26 -34.38 -17.38 10.95
N PRO A 27 -35.39 -17.86 11.72
CA PRO A 27 -36.77 -17.45 11.53
C PRO A 27 -36.98 -15.94 11.73
N LEU A 28 -36.26 -15.33 12.69
CA LEU A 28 -36.31 -13.88 12.88
C LEU A 28 -35.72 -13.15 11.68
N ALA A 29 -34.55 -13.58 11.19
CA ALA A 29 -33.95 -13.03 9.98
C ALA A 29 -34.92 -13.10 8.78
N ALA A 30 -35.58 -14.25 8.57
CA ALA A 30 -36.58 -14.43 7.52
C ALA A 30 -37.78 -13.49 7.67
N ARG A 31 -38.25 -13.25 8.91
CA ARG A 31 -39.33 -12.28 9.17
C ARG A 31 -38.90 -10.85 8.82
N VAL A 32 -37.69 -10.43 9.19
CA VAL A 32 -37.19 -9.09 8.86
C VAL A 32 -37.08 -8.93 7.33
N VAL A 33 -36.53 -9.92 6.61
CA VAL A 33 -36.48 -9.91 5.13
C VAL A 33 -37.89 -9.79 4.54
N GLY A 34 -38.84 -10.58 5.05
CA GLY A 34 -40.24 -10.56 4.61
C GLY A 34 -40.93 -9.21 4.86
N VAL A 35 -40.60 -8.52 5.95
CA VAL A 35 -41.08 -7.17 6.23
C VAL A 35 -40.60 -6.21 5.14
N PHE A 36 -39.32 -6.19 4.77
CA PHE A 36 -38.85 -5.34 3.67
C PHE A 36 -39.51 -5.69 2.33
N GLN A 37 -39.60 -6.98 1.98
CA GLN A 37 -40.23 -7.44 0.74
C GLN A 37 -41.71 -7.04 0.66
N GLY A 38 -42.43 -7.10 1.78
CA GLY A 38 -43.86 -6.74 1.86
C GLY A 38 -44.14 -5.23 1.80
N HIS A 39 -43.12 -4.38 1.94
CA HIS A 39 -43.25 -2.91 1.94
C HIS A 39 -42.63 -2.25 0.70
N VAL A 40 -42.26 -3.02 -0.33
CA VAL A 40 -41.86 -2.43 -1.62
C VAL A 40 -43.03 -1.68 -2.21
N GLY A 41 -42.83 -0.40 -2.52
CA GLY A 41 -43.86 0.54 -2.98
C GLY A 41 -44.51 1.35 -1.87
N GLU A 42 -44.24 1.03 -0.60
CA GLU A 42 -44.77 1.75 0.56
C GLU A 42 -43.79 2.84 1.06
N PRO A 43 -44.29 3.88 1.76
CA PRO A 43 -43.46 4.86 2.43
C PRO A 43 -42.64 4.25 3.57
N ARG A 44 -41.44 4.80 3.80
CA ARG A 44 -40.49 4.35 4.81
C ARG A 44 -41.09 4.25 6.22
N HIS A 45 -41.91 5.20 6.65
CA HIS A 45 -42.53 5.13 7.98
C HIS A 45 -43.39 3.88 8.19
N ARG A 46 -44.03 3.33 7.13
CA ARG A 46 -44.80 2.08 7.25
C ARG A 46 -43.90 0.87 7.47
N LEU A 47 -42.75 0.86 6.80
CA LEU A 47 -41.71 -0.15 7.03
C LEU A 47 -41.17 -0.03 8.47
N ASP A 48 -40.86 1.19 8.92
CA ASP A 48 -40.37 1.44 10.28
C ASP A 48 -41.40 0.98 11.33
N ASP A 49 -42.69 1.30 11.15
CA ASP A 49 -43.79 0.84 12.03
C ASP A 49 -43.86 -0.71 12.11
N ALA A 50 -43.72 -1.39 10.96
CA ALA A 50 -43.74 -2.85 10.91
C ALA A 50 -42.50 -3.49 11.56
N LEU A 51 -41.33 -2.86 11.44
CA LEU A 51 -40.12 -3.28 12.13
C LEU A 51 -40.23 -3.06 13.65
N ASP A 52 -40.86 -1.96 14.08
CA ASP A 52 -41.15 -1.67 15.48
C ASP A 52 -42.11 -2.69 16.10
N ASP A 53 -43.13 -3.14 15.36
CA ASP A 53 -44.02 -4.22 15.79
C ASP A 53 -43.26 -5.54 15.94
N LEU A 54 -42.40 -5.87 14.97
CA LEU A 54 -41.53 -7.04 15.04
C LEU A 54 -40.56 -6.96 16.23
N GLU A 55 -40.04 -5.77 16.54
CA GLU A 55 -39.18 -5.51 17.68
C GLU A 55 -39.88 -5.83 19.02
N ARG A 56 -41.15 -5.44 19.16
CA ARG A 56 -41.96 -5.69 20.37
C ARG A 56 -42.24 -7.17 20.62
N GLU A 57 -42.27 -7.97 19.56
CA GLU A 57 -42.52 -9.41 19.63
C GLU A 57 -41.25 -10.24 19.83
N ALA A 58 -40.07 -9.69 19.51
CA ALA A 58 -38.81 -10.40 19.55
C ALA A 58 -38.19 -10.39 20.96
N ASP A 59 -37.50 -11.48 21.32
CA ASP A 59 -36.79 -11.56 22.60
C ASP A 59 -35.58 -10.60 22.68
N ASP A 60 -35.00 -10.25 21.52
CA ASP A 60 -33.85 -9.34 21.42
C ASP A 60 -34.06 -8.27 20.36
N PHE A 61 -34.46 -7.09 20.83
CA PHE A 61 -34.68 -5.92 19.97
C PHE A 61 -33.44 -5.45 19.22
N LYS A 62 -32.23 -5.63 19.78
CA LYS A 62 -30.98 -5.23 19.12
C LYS A 62 -30.70 -6.11 17.91
N LEU A 63 -31.08 -7.38 17.98
CA LEU A 63 -30.93 -8.30 16.86
C LEU A 63 -31.84 -7.92 15.69
N VAL A 64 -33.11 -7.56 15.95
CA VAL A 64 -34.04 -7.05 14.94
C VAL A 64 -33.47 -5.81 14.25
N ARG A 65 -33.07 -4.81 15.05
CA ARG A 65 -32.44 -3.58 14.54
C ARG A 65 -31.15 -3.85 13.78
N GLY A 66 -30.38 -4.84 14.23
CA GLY A 66 -29.15 -5.27 13.58
C GLY A 66 -29.38 -5.84 12.18
N PHE A 67 -30.34 -6.75 12.04
CA PHE A 67 -30.75 -7.27 10.73
C PHE A 67 -31.34 -6.19 9.83
N ALA A 68 -32.25 -5.37 10.36
CA ALA A 68 -32.86 -4.28 9.61
C ALA A 68 -31.80 -3.30 9.08
N ALA A 69 -30.82 -2.91 9.91
CA ALA A 69 -29.75 -2.01 9.50
C ALA A 69 -28.82 -2.57 8.41
N LEU A 70 -28.75 -3.90 8.26
CA LEU A 70 -28.01 -4.53 7.16
C LEU A 70 -28.85 -4.56 5.89
N LEU A 71 -30.12 -4.92 5.99
CA LEU A 71 -31.04 -4.98 4.84
C LEU A 71 -31.35 -3.59 4.28
N GLU A 72 -31.42 -2.57 5.12
CA GLU A 72 -31.64 -1.19 4.70
C GLU A 72 -30.55 -0.70 3.73
N ARG A 73 -29.32 -1.24 3.82
CA ARG A 73 -28.23 -0.91 2.89
C ARG A 73 -28.40 -1.53 1.51
N GLU A 74 -29.24 -2.56 1.41
CA GLU A 74 -29.61 -3.24 0.16
C GLU A 74 -30.96 -2.71 -0.38
N ALA A 75 -31.58 -1.75 0.32
CA ALA A 75 -32.83 -1.12 -0.07
C ALA A 75 -32.58 0.18 -0.85
N VAL A 76 -33.43 0.45 -1.84
CA VAL A 76 -33.38 1.70 -2.61
C VAL A 76 -34.61 2.53 -2.27
N PHE A 77 -34.38 3.69 -1.65
CA PHE A 77 -35.42 4.66 -1.33
C PHE A 77 -35.44 5.79 -2.35
N GLU A 78 -36.63 6.22 -2.73
CA GLU A 78 -36.82 7.31 -3.69
C GLU A 78 -37.88 8.29 -3.20
N THR A 79 -37.62 9.57 -3.40
CA THR A 79 -38.65 10.61 -3.28
C THR A 79 -39.64 10.47 -4.43
N ARG A 80 -40.90 10.10 -4.15
CA ARG A 80 -41.99 10.05 -5.12
C ARG A 80 -42.98 11.19 -4.89
N ALA A 81 -42.92 12.21 -5.73
CA ALA A 81 -43.77 13.39 -5.63
C ALA A 81 -44.30 13.80 -7.01
N PRO A 82 -45.61 14.09 -7.17
CA PRO A 82 -46.18 14.67 -8.38
C PRO A 82 -45.55 16.02 -8.77
N LEU A 83 -45.13 16.80 -7.77
CA LEU A 83 -44.56 18.13 -7.93
C LEU A 83 -43.27 18.27 -7.10
N PRO A 84 -42.33 19.17 -7.48
CA PRO A 84 -41.10 19.41 -6.71
C PRO A 84 -41.40 19.90 -5.28
N PRO A 85 -41.05 19.13 -4.22
CA PRO A 85 -41.48 19.41 -2.85
C PRO A 85 -41.10 20.80 -2.32
N GLU A 86 -39.89 21.28 -2.59
CA GLU A 86 -39.46 22.63 -2.18
C GLU A 86 -40.34 23.74 -2.77
N ARG A 87 -40.68 23.62 -4.06
CA ARG A 87 -41.53 24.59 -4.76
C ARG A 87 -42.96 24.55 -4.20
N VAL A 88 -43.46 23.35 -3.92
CA VAL A 88 -44.79 23.13 -3.34
C VAL A 88 -44.88 23.76 -1.95
N ARG A 89 -43.92 23.48 -1.06
CA ARG A 89 -43.87 24.08 0.29
C ARG A 89 -43.91 25.60 0.24
N ARG A 90 -43.09 26.22 -0.62
CA ARG A 90 -43.09 27.69 -0.77
C ARG A 90 -44.47 28.21 -1.16
N VAL A 91 -45.06 27.67 -2.23
CA VAL A 91 -46.34 28.16 -2.74
C VAL A 91 -47.49 27.89 -1.76
N ALA A 92 -47.50 26.72 -1.13
CA ALA A 92 -48.50 26.36 -0.12
C ALA A 92 -48.45 27.28 1.11
N PHE A 93 -47.26 27.61 1.63
CA PHE A 93 -47.14 28.50 2.78
C PHE A 93 -47.45 29.96 2.45
N GLU A 94 -47.05 30.45 1.27
CA GLU A 94 -47.49 31.77 0.79
C GLU A 94 -49.02 31.83 0.61
N SER A 95 -49.63 30.76 0.08
CA SER A 95 -51.08 30.67 -0.07
C SER A 95 -51.79 30.58 1.29
N ALA A 96 -51.20 29.90 2.28
CA ALA A 96 -51.69 29.87 3.65
C ALA A 96 -51.66 31.25 4.32
N GLU A 97 -50.60 32.04 4.09
CA GLU A 97 -50.53 33.43 4.57
C GLU A 97 -51.60 34.30 3.90
N ALA A 98 -51.79 34.17 2.59
CA ALA A 98 -52.75 34.96 1.82
C ALA A 98 -54.21 34.76 2.24
N VAL A 99 -54.57 33.57 2.77
CA VAL A 99 -55.91 33.30 3.30
C VAL A 99 -56.08 33.71 4.77
N GLY A 100 -55.07 34.33 5.39
CA GLY A 100 -55.12 34.81 6.77
C GLY A 100 -54.52 33.85 7.81
N GLY A 101 -53.77 32.84 7.36
CA GLY A 101 -53.24 31.75 8.18
C GLY A 101 -54.13 30.50 8.15
N VAL A 102 -53.64 29.39 8.70
CA VAL A 102 -54.36 28.12 8.80
C VAL A 102 -54.52 27.75 10.26
N VAL A 103 -55.75 27.86 10.79
CA VAL A 103 -56.07 27.47 12.17
C VAL A 103 -57.10 26.33 12.25
N ASP A 104 -57.82 26.07 11.16
CA ASP A 104 -58.74 24.93 11.04
C ASP A 104 -58.67 24.25 9.65
N GLU A 105 -59.47 23.20 9.47
CA GLU A 105 -59.49 22.42 8.22
C GLU A 105 -60.08 23.19 7.03
N THR A 106 -60.94 24.19 7.30
CA THR A 106 -61.50 25.04 6.25
C THR A 106 -60.41 25.94 5.68
N ASP A 107 -59.62 26.56 6.55
CA ASP A 107 -58.47 27.37 6.15
C ASP A 107 -57.44 26.52 5.40
N ARG A 108 -57.17 25.30 5.91
CA ARG A 108 -56.23 24.36 5.29
C ARG A 108 -56.64 24.01 3.87
N ARG A 109 -57.91 23.64 3.67
CA ARG A 109 -58.44 23.32 2.35
C ARG A 109 -58.35 24.52 1.41
N ALA A 110 -58.72 25.72 1.88
CA ALA A 110 -58.61 26.95 1.09
C ALA A 110 -57.16 27.29 0.69
N ALA A 111 -56.20 27.10 1.60
CA ALA A 111 -54.77 27.29 1.32
C ALA A 111 -54.25 26.29 0.27
N LEU A 112 -54.63 25.02 0.38
CA LEU A 112 -54.25 23.97 -0.57
C LEU A 112 -54.88 24.19 -1.95
N GLU A 113 -56.17 24.55 -2.03
CA GLU A 113 -56.85 24.92 -3.28
C GLU A 113 -56.17 26.12 -3.95
N SER A 114 -55.87 27.18 -3.19
CA SER A 114 -55.12 28.35 -3.69
C SER A 114 -53.72 27.98 -4.19
N ALA A 115 -53.02 27.09 -3.48
CA ALA A 115 -51.70 26.63 -3.90
C ALA A 115 -51.77 25.78 -5.17
N ALA A 116 -52.78 24.91 -5.28
CA ALA A 116 -53.07 24.08 -6.44
C ALA A 116 -53.32 24.93 -7.69
N ASP A 117 -54.16 25.96 -7.58
CA ASP A 117 -54.42 26.92 -8.66
C ASP A 117 -53.14 27.63 -9.14
N ARG A 118 -52.29 28.06 -8.19
CA ARG A 118 -51.01 28.72 -8.50
C ARG A 118 -49.97 27.79 -9.12
N LEU A 119 -50.03 26.50 -8.81
CA LEU A 119 -49.11 25.48 -9.31
C LEU A 119 -49.62 24.82 -10.60
N GLY A 120 -50.90 25.02 -10.95
CA GLY A 120 -51.54 24.36 -12.10
C GLY A 120 -51.68 22.85 -11.89
N ALA A 121 -52.03 22.43 -10.68
CA ALA A 121 -52.13 21.03 -10.27
C ALA A 121 -53.37 20.81 -9.40
N GLU A 122 -53.65 19.56 -9.03
CA GLU A 122 -54.72 19.23 -8.08
C GLU A 122 -54.28 19.45 -6.63
N SER A 123 -55.22 19.79 -5.74
CA SER A 123 -54.93 20.01 -4.31
C SER A 123 -54.34 18.75 -3.64
N GLU A 124 -54.77 17.57 -4.05
CA GLU A 124 -54.20 16.29 -3.61
C GLU A 124 -52.73 16.12 -4.04
N ASP A 125 -52.35 16.59 -5.23
CA ASP A 125 -50.97 16.52 -5.71
C ASP A 125 -50.06 17.47 -4.94
N VAL A 126 -50.57 18.66 -4.60
CA VAL A 126 -49.91 19.61 -3.70
C VAL A 126 -49.71 18.97 -2.33
N GLU A 127 -50.77 18.42 -1.74
CA GLU A 127 -50.72 17.81 -0.42
C GLU A 127 -49.73 16.65 -0.35
N ARG A 128 -49.77 15.72 -1.32
CA ARG A 128 -48.82 14.60 -1.41
C ARG A 128 -47.38 15.04 -1.58
N SER A 129 -47.14 16.17 -2.26
CA SER A 129 -45.79 16.63 -2.56
C SER A 129 -45.15 17.46 -1.45
N LEU A 130 -45.91 17.96 -0.46
CA LEU A 130 -45.40 18.90 0.57
C LEU A 130 -44.15 18.39 1.31
N TYR A 131 -44.13 17.12 1.68
CA TYR A 131 -43.06 16.54 2.50
C TYR A 131 -42.56 15.20 1.94
N ALA A 132 -42.81 14.92 0.66
CA ALA A 132 -42.39 13.68 0.01
C ALA A 132 -40.86 13.49 0.00
N ASP A 133 -40.10 14.58 0.13
CA ASP A 133 -38.63 14.64 0.19
C ASP A 133 -38.04 14.41 1.60
N ARG A 134 -38.87 14.14 2.61
CA ARG A 134 -38.37 13.74 3.93
C ARG A 134 -38.08 12.24 3.94
N ASP A 135 -36.97 11.82 4.53
CA ASP A 135 -36.55 10.42 4.64
C ASP A 135 -37.70 9.47 5.06
N VAL A 136 -38.50 9.86 6.06
CA VAL A 136 -39.65 9.08 6.57
C VAL A 136 -40.78 8.87 5.56
N ASN A 137 -40.83 9.69 4.51
CA ASN A 137 -41.85 9.65 3.45
C ASN A 137 -41.29 9.11 2.13
N GLU A 138 -39.98 8.87 2.03
CA GLU A 138 -39.40 8.21 0.86
C GLU A 138 -40.04 6.83 0.67
N VAL A 139 -40.21 6.44 -0.59
CA VAL A 139 -40.82 5.16 -0.93
C VAL A 139 -39.73 4.14 -1.14
N LEU A 140 -39.89 2.95 -0.53
CA LEU A 140 -39.04 1.80 -0.83
C LEU A 140 -39.31 1.36 -2.27
N SER A 141 -38.47 1.80 -3.21
CA SER A 141 -38.69 1.61 -4.64
C SER A 141 -38.35 0.19 -5.09
N SER A 142 -37.29 -0.39 -4.53
CA SER A 142 -36.85 -1.76 -4.79
C SER A 142 -36.10 -2.33 -3.60
N PHE A 143 -36.22 -3.64 -3.42
CA PHE A 143 -35.49 -4.40 -2.43
C PHE A 143 -35.18 -5.80 -2.99
N ASP A 144 -33.92 -6.01 -3.37
CA ASP A 144 -33.41 -7.29 -3.87
C ASP A 144 -32.14 -7.63 -3.09
N PRO A 145 -32.28 -8.10 -1.84
CA PRO A 145 -31.14 -8.32 -0.96
C PRO A 145 -30.30 -9.48 -1.48
N ARG A 146 -28.98 -9.30 -1.48
CA ARG A 146 -28.05 -10.35 -1.89
C ARG A 146 -27.95 -11.51 -0.89
N TRP A 147 -28.56 -11.36 0.29
CA TRP A 147 -28.54 -12.36 1.36
C TRP A 147 -29.93 -12.94 1.56
N GLY A 148 -30.03 -14.27 1.56
CA GLY A 148 -31.16 -14.96 2.16
C GLY A 148 -31.10 -14.90 3.68
N PRO A 149 -32.07 -15.51 4.39
CA PRO A 149 -32.11 -15.48 5.85
C PRO A 149 -30.87 -16.10 6.51
N ASP A 150 -30.31 -17.15 5.91
CA ASP A 150 -29.12 -17.84 6.42
C ASP A 150 -27.87 -16.96 6.24
N GLU A 151 -27.67 -16.41 5.04
CA GLU A 151 -26.54 -15.51 4.74
C GLU A 151 -26.64 -14.18 5.52
N LEU A 152 -27.85 -13.72 5.85
CA LEU A 152 -28.07 -12.54 6.68
C LEU A 152 -27.59 -12.76 8.12
N VAL A 153 -27.77 -13.96 8.68
CA VAL A 153 -27.23 -14.33 10.00
C VAL A 153 -25.71 -14.30 9.98
N GLU A 154 -25.09 -14.89 8.96
CA GLU A 154 -23.63 -14.88 8.79
C GLU A 154 -23.10 -13.45 8.63
N GLN A 155 -23.72 -12.65 7.77
CA GLN A 155 -23.36 -11.26 7.53
C GLN A 155 -23.55 -10.39 8.78
N TYR A 156 -24.54 -10.71 9.61
CA TYR A 156 -24.75 -10.10 10.91
C TYR A 156 -23.61 -10.42 11.88
N ASN A 157 -23.22 -11.69 12.00
CA ASN A 157 -22.12 -12.12 12.86
C ASN A 157 -20.80 -11.47 12.45
N LEU A 158 -20.49 -11.46 11.15
CA LEU A 158 -19.34 -10.75 10.62
C LEU A 158 -19.39 -9.25 10.95
N SER A 159 -20.55 -8.61 10.76
CA SER A 159 -20.71 -7.19 11.06
C SER A 159 -20.62 -6.87 12.56
N LEU A 160 -21.08 -7.77 13.42
CA LEU A 160 -20.97 -7.67 14.88
C LEU A 160 -19.51 -7.79 15.34
N ALA A 161 -18.79 -8.79 14.83
CA ALA A 161 -17.37 -8.97 15.12
C ALA A 161 -16.53 -7.78 14.64
N GLN A 162 -16.77 -7.28 13.42
CA GLN A 162 -16.11 -6.06 12.93
C GLN A 162 -16.38 -4.85 13.83
N THR A 163 -17.61 -4.68 14.30
CA THR A 163 -17.97 -3.57 15.20
C THR A 163 -17.31 -3.73 16.57
N ALA A 164 -17.21 -4.95 17.10
CA ALA A 164 -16.49 -5.25 18.34
C ALA A 164 -14.99 -4.92 18.23
N LEU A 165 -14.37 -5.26 17.10
CA LEU A 165 -12.95 -5.01 16.82
C LEU A 165 -12.63 -3.53 16.56
N PHE A 166 -13.62 -2.66 16.41
CA PHE A 166 -13.39 -1.23 16.19
C PHE A 166 -12.74 -0.55 17.41
N ASP A 167 -12.95 -1.09 18.60
CA ASP A 167 -12.34 -0.64 19.86
C ASP A 167 -11.10 -1.47 20.24
N ALA A 168 -10.53 -2.21 19.28
CA ALA A 168 -9.28 -2.93 19.50
C ALA A 168 -8.09 -1.96 19.58
N THR A 169 -7.17 -2.21 20.49
CA THR A 169 -5.85 -1.58 20.57
C THR A 169 -4.79 -2.42 19.86
N GLU A 170 -4.91 -3.74 19.92
CA GLU A 170 -4.03 -4.69 19.23
C GLU A 170 -4.80 -5.92 18.79
N VAL A 171 -4.50 -6.45 17.61
CA VAL A 171 -5.07 -7.70 17.10
C VAL A 171 -3.98 -8.64 16.63
N ARG A 172 -4.00 -9.87 17.14
CA ARG A 172 -3.05 -10.95 16.87
C ARG A 172 -3.75 -12.02 16.04
N ILE A 173 -3.20 -12.35 14.89
CA ILE A 173 -3.82 -13.21 13.90
C ILE A 173 -2.88 -14.36 13.56
N ARG A 174 -3.44 -15.56 13.55
CA ARG A 174 -2.81 -16.77 13.03
C ARG A 174 -3.66 -17.32 11.90
N SER A 175 -3.02 -17.80 10.85
CA SER A 175 -3.68 -18.40 9.70
C SER A 175 -2.78 -19.47 9.08
N SER A 176 -3.40 -20.51 8.53
CA SER A 176 -2.73 -21.50 7.67
C SER A 176 -2.21 -20.89 6.35
N ASP A 177 -2.68 -19.69 5.97
CA ASP A 177 -2.20 -18.95 4.78
C ASP A 177 -1.62 -17.57 5.17
N PRO A 178 -0.39 -17.54 5.72
CA PRO A 178 0.23 -16.29 6.19
C PRO A 178 0.54 -15.32 5.03
N LYS A 179 0.80 -15.82 3.81
CA LYS A 179 1.09 -14.97 2.65
C LYS A 179 -0.12 -14.16 2.23
N ARG A 180 -1.30 -14.79 2.17
CA ARG A 180 -2.56 -14.10 1.86
C ARG A 180 -2.93 -13.08 2.94
N LEU A 181 -2.65 -13.41 4.20
CA LEU A 181 -2.90 -12.51 5.32
C LEU A 181 -2.02 -11.25 5.26
N VAL A 182 -0.72 -11.40 5.04
CA VAL A 182 0.20 -10.26 4.85
C VAL A 182 -0.23 -9.43 3.64
N SER A 183 -0.52 -10.09 2.51
CA SER A 183 -0.98 -9.39 1.29
C SER A 183 -2.26 -8.59 1.53
N ALA A 184 -3.18 -9.10 2.35
CA ALA A 184 -4.40 -8.38 2.73
C ALA A 184 -4.11 -7.17 3.61
N VAL A 185 -3.17 -7.29 4.56
CA VAL A 185 -2.76 -6.17 5.42
C VAL A 185 -2.05 -5.08 4.63
N LYS A 186 -1.11 -5.45 3.74
CA LYS A 186 -0.40 -4.50 2.86
C LYS A 186 -1.38 -3.76 1.96
N ARG A 187 -2.29 -4.46 1.28
CA ARG A 187 -3.35 -3.85 0.44
C ARG A 187 -4.30 -2.94 1.22
N LEU A 188 -4.54 -3.21 2.50
CA LEU A 188 -5.38 -2.37 3.37
C LEU A 188 -4.57 -1.22 4.00
N GLY A 189 -3.26 -1.16 3.78
CA GLY A 189 -2.36 -0.15 4.33
C GLY A 189 -2.26 -0.15 5.85
N LEU A 190 -2.60 -1.26 6.53
CA LEU A 190 -2.71 -1.28 7.99
C LEU A 190 -1.33 -1.33 8.66
N LEU A 191 -1.25 -0.83 9.89
CA LEU A 191 -0.02 -0.92 10.69
C LEU A 191 0.12 -2.34 11.23
N TYR A 192 1.24 -2.98 10.94
CA TYR A 192 1.47 -4.37 11.35
C TYR A 192 2.92 -4.70 11.67
N GLU A 193 3.07 -5.81 12.39
CA GLU A 193 4.33 -6.46 12.71
C GLU A 193 4.18 -7.98 12.52
N ILE A 194 5.23 -8.64 12.07
CA ILE A 194 5.30 -10.11 12.04
C ILE A 194 6.22 -10.54 13.18
N ARG A 195 5.74 -11.42 14.06
CA ARG A 195 6.54 -12.02 15.13
C ARG A 195 6.65 -13.53 14.95
N ARG A 196 7.83 -14.08 15.18
CA ARG A 196 8.09 -15.52 15.31
C ARG A 196 7.86 -15.90 16.77
N ARG A 197 7.14 -17.01 17.00
CA ARG A 197 7.05 -17.56 18.35
C ARG A 197 8.41 -18.12 18.75
N GLY A 198 9.04 -17.52 19.77
CA GLY A 198 10.19 -18.13 20.42
C GLY A 198 9.80 -19.47 21.03
N VAL A 199 10.60 -20.51 20.82
CA VAL A 199 10.50 -21.77 21.57
C VAL A 199 10.74 -21.45 23.05
N GLY A 200 9.68 -21.46 23.85
CA GLY A 200 9.66 -21.57 25.31
C GLY A 200 10.62 -20.70 26.13
N SER A 201 10.17 -19.52 26.57
CA SER A 201 10.67 -18.89 27.80
C SER A 201 9.65 -19.07 28.93
N ASP A 202 9.33 -20.32 29.27
CA ASP A 202 8.61 -20.68 30.50
C ASP A 202 9.19 -21.99 31.05
N GLY A 203 10.00 -21.88 32.11
CA GLY A 203 10.65 -23.04 32.74
C GLY A 203 11.71 -22.68 33.76
N VAL A 204 11.31 -22.04 34.86
CA VAL A 204 12.12 -21.94 36.08
C VAL A 204 12.28 -23.33 36.71
N GLY A 205 13.52 -23.75 36.93
CA GLY A 205 13.94 -24.56 38.09
C GLY A 205 13.83 -26.09 37.97
N GLY A 206 14.98 -26.76 37.87
CA GLY A 206 15.09 -28.20 38.11
C GLY A 206 16.47 -28.75 37.78
N ALA A 207 17.39 -28.69 38.75
CA ALA A 207 18.65 -29.42 38.70
C ALA A 207 18.40 -30.94 38.57
N GLY A 208 19.14 -31.58 37.67
CA GLY A 208 19.10 -33.02 37.46
C GLY A 208 20.19 -33.48 36.51
N ASP A 209 21.38 -33.69 37.08
CA ASP A 209 22.49 -34.44 36.49
C ASP A 209 22.07 -35.87 36.15
N VAL A 210 22.13 -36.26 34.86
CA VAL A 210 22.49 -37.62 34.46
C VAL A 210 23.14 -37.59 33.07
N GLY A 211 24.39 -38.04 33.00
CA GLY A 211 25.14 -38.21 31.76
C GLY A 211 24.70 -39.40 30.91
N GLY A 212 25.23 -39.46 29.69
CA GLY A 212 25.06 -40.59 28.78
C GLY A 212 25.21 -40.17 27.32
N ALA A 213 26.45 -40.02 26.86
CA ALA A 213 26.77 -39.90 25.45
C ALA A 213 26.50 -41.23 24.74
N GLY A 214 25.67 -41.19 23.70
CA GLY A 214 25.38 -42.32 22.82
C GLY A 214 23.97 -42.19 22.25
N ASP A 215 23.87 -42.15 20.92
CA ASP A 215 22.63 -42.30 20.13
C ASP A 215 21.80 -41.03 19.83
N VAL A 216 22.43 -39.94 19.37
CA VAL A 216 21.71 -38.74 18.87
C VAL A 216 21.84 -38.55 17.34
N GLU A 217 22.71 -39.27 16.64
CA GLU A 217 23.02 -39.01 15.22
C GLU A 217 22.16 -39.75 14.18
N ARG A 218 21.02 -40.34 14.56
CA ARG A 218 20.09 -40.98 13.60
C ARG A 218 18.60 -40.71 13.85
N ALA A 219 18.29 -39.62 14.55
CA ALA A 219 16.93 -39.06 14.65
C ALA A 219 16.87 -37.59 14.18
N ALA A 220 17.97 -37.06 13.63
CA ALA A 220 18.11 -35.68 13.17
C ALA A 220 17.73 -35.46 11.69
N GLU A 221 17.43 -36.51 10.92
CA GLU A 221 17.18 -36.40 9.48
C GLU A 221 15.71 -36.65 9.07
N ALA A 222 14.78 -36.64 10.03
CA ALA A 222 13.34 -36.77 9.76
C ALA A 222 12.45 -35.77 10.52
N HIS A 223 13.04 -34.75 11.18
CA HIS A 223 12.30 -33.78 11.99
C HIS A 223 12.45 -32.31 11.53
N ASP A 224 13.15 -32.05 10.42
CA ASP A 224 13.44 -30.68 9.93
C ASP A 224 12.51 -30.19 8.80
N ALA A 225 11.40 -30.90 8.52
CA ALA A 225 10.47 -30.53 7.45
C ALA A 225 9.06 -30.10 7.93
N ASP A 226 8.77 -30.07 9.23
CA ASP A 226 7.40 -29.82 9.73
C ASP A 226 7.30 -29.00 11.03
N GLN A 227 8.31 -28.19 11.35
CA GLN A 227 8.15 -27.09 12.31
C GLN A 227 8.08 -25.78 11.54
N ALA A 228 6.92 -25.51 10.93
CA ALA A 228 6.59 -24.14 10.55
C ALA A 228 6.60 -23.30 11.83
N GLU A 229 7.70 -22.57 12.07
CA GLU A 229 7.79 -21.59 13.15
C GLU A 229 6.52 -20.72 13.10
N GLU A 230 5.61 -20.89 14.06
CA GLU A 230 4.27 -20.29 13.97
C GLU A 230 4.42 -18.76 14.03
N ARG A 231 4.28 -18.10 12.86
CA ARG A 231 4.37 -16.65 12.71
C ARG A 231 3.03 -16.04 13.10
N ILE A 232 3.06 -15.06 14.00
CA ILE A 232 1.89 -14.31 14.42
C ILE A 232 1.95 -12.94 13.75
N LEU A 233 0.89 -12.59 13.05
CA LEU A 233 0.71 -11.24 12.54
C LEU A 233 0.05 -10.40 13.64
N ILE A 234 0.68 -9.29 14.01
CA ILE A 234 0.15 -8.32 14.95
C ILE A 234 -0.23 -7.08 14.17
N VAL A 235 -1.47 -6.64 14.29
CA VAL A 235 -2.01 -5.45 13.63
C VAL A 235 -2.42 -4.45 14.70
N THR A 236 -1.96 -3.20 14.57
CA THR A 236 -2.36 -2.12 15.47
C THR A 236 -3.86 -1.89 15.31
N GLY A 237 -4.58 -1.93 16.41
CA GLY A 237 -6.02 -1.72 16.41
C GLY A 237 -6.38 -0.23 16.26
N PRO A 238 -7.60 0.10 15.80
CA PRO A 238 -8.00 1.49 15.55
C PRO A 238 -7.99 2.38 16.79
N ASP A 239 -8.07 1.80 17.99
CA ASP A 239 -8.14 2.54 19.25
C ASP A 239 -6.78 2.84 19.88
N ALA A 240 -5.72 2.16 19.44
CA ALA A 240 -4.35 2.49 19.86
C ALA A 240 -3.84 3.81 19.27
N LEU A 241 -4.52 4.36 18.27
CA LEU A 241 -4.10 5.54 17.53
C LEU A 241 -4.59 6.82 18.23
N PHE A 242 -3.71 7.80 18.42
CA PHE A 242 -4.01 9.09 19.07
C PHE A 242 -5.25 9.81 18.50
N ARG A 243 -5.57 9.56 17.22
CA ARG A 243 -6.81 9.98 16.58
C ARG A 243 -7.47 8.78 15.92
N ARG A 244 -8.64 8.36 16.41
CA ARG A 244 -9.51 7.35 15.78
C ARG A 244 -9.96 7.83 14.39
N THR A 245 -9.20 7.52 13.33
CA THR A 245 -9.60 7.89 11.98
C THR A 245 -10.65 6.90 11.46
N ARG A 246 -11.80 7.42 11.00
CA ARG A 246 -12.85 6.59 10.38
C ARG A 246 -12.33 5.79 9.18
N ARG A 247 -11.33 6.34 8.47
CA ARG A 247 -10.65 5.68 7.34
C ARG A 247 -9.91 4.43 7.79
N TYR A 248 -9.05 4.51 8.82
CA TYR A 248 -8.32 3.36 9.35
C TYR A 248 -9.28 2.28 9.88
N GLY A 249 -10.25 2.66 10.71
CA GLY A 249 -11.22 1.70 11.27
C GLY A 249 -12.04 0.97 10.20
N THR A 250 -12.34 1.63 9.08
CA THR A 250 -13.04 0.98 7.94
C THR A 250 -12.12 0.02 7.17
N ALA A 251 -10.86 0.39 6.94
CA ALA A 251 -9.87 -0.50 6.34
C ALA A 251 -9.63 -1.73 7.24
N PHE A 252 -9.49 -1.49 8.54
CA PHE A 252 -9.29 -2.52 9.56
C PHE A 252 -10.47 -3.51 9.62
N ALA A 253 -11.71 -3.04 9.57
CA ALA A 253 -12.88 -3.92 9.53
C ALA A 253 -12.89 -4.89 8.31
N ARG A 254 -12.25 -4.50 7.20
CA ARG A 254 -12.12 -5.38 6.02
C ARG A 254 -11.07 -6.48 6.22
N LEU A 255 -10.15 -6.32 7.16
CA LEU A 255 -9.17 -7.34 7.50
C LEU A 255 -9.85 -8.64 7.96
N LEU A 256 -10.83 -8.55 8.86
CA LEU A 256 -11.53 -9.74 9.38
C LEU A 256 -12.15 -10.58 8.27
N ARG A 257 -12.70 -9.94 7.21
CA ARG A 257 -13.21 -10.66 6.04
C ARG A 257 -12.10 -11.42 5.30
N SER A 258 -10.91 -10.83 5.19
CA SER A 258 -9.77 -11.50 4.53
C SER A 258 -9.24 -12.68 5.37
N VAL A 259 -9.25 -12.53 6.70
CA VAL A 259 -8.85 -13.59 7.66
C VAL A 259 -9.84 -14.75 7.63
N ALA A 260 -11.13 -14.45 7.76
CA ALA A 260 -12.20 -15.44 7.84
C ALA A 260 -12.44 -16.22 6.53
N ALA A 261 -11.84 -15.79 5.42
CA ALA A 261 -11.81 -16.52 4.16
C ALA A 261 -10.71 -17.60 4.09
N THR A 262 -9.86 -17.73 5.11
CA THR A 262 -8.83 -18.78 5.20
C THR A 262 -9.37 -20.02 5.93
N ALA A 263 -8.91 -21.22 5.56
CA ALA A 263 -9.47 -22.48 6.06
C ALA A 263 -9.27 -22.69 7.56
N GLU A 264 -8.12 -22.26 8.09
CA GLU A 264 -7.80 -22.34 9.51
C GLU A 264 -7.22 -21.01 9.98
N TRP A 265 -7.89 -20.38 10.95
CA TRP A 265 -7.45 -19.11 11.52
C TRP A 265 -7.84 -18.97 12.99
N SER A 266 -7.14 -18.10 13.69
CA SER A 266 -7.57 -17.62 15.00
C SER A 266 -7.18 -16.15 15.15
N LEU A 267 -8.02 -15.39 15.82
CA LEU A 267 -7.80 -13.99 16.10
C LEU A 267 -7.99 -13.74 17.59
N SER A 268 -7.00 -13.10 18.21
CA SER A 268 -7.11 -12.57 19.58
C SER A 268 -6.95 -11.06 19.53
N ALA A 269 -7.82 -10.32 20.19
CA ALA A 269 -7.80 -8.87 20.21
C ALA A 269 -7.85 -8.35 21.64
N THR A 270 -7.02 -7.36 21.93
CA THR A 270 -7.13 -6.55 23.14
C THR A 270 -8.08 -5.38 22.83
N ILE A 271 -9.20 -5.32 23.53
CA ILE A 271 -10.28 -4.34 23.34
C ILE A 271 -10.29 -3.35 24.50
N ASP A 272 -10.28 -2.05 24.20
CA ASP A 272 -10.56 -1.02 25.20
C ASP A 272 -12.08 -0.89 25.41
N ASP A 273 -12.59 -1.52 26.46
CA ASP A 273 -13.98 -1.40 26.89
C ASP A 273 -14.13 -0.30 27.94
N ARG A 274 -14.13 0.96 27.48
CA ARG A 274 -14.34 2.17 28.31
C ARG A 274 -13.27 2.35 29.40
N GLY A 275 -12.01 2.21 29.02
CA GLY A 275 -10.83 2.28 29.87
C GLY A 275 -10.48 0.97 30.56
N THR A 276 -11.08 -0.16 30.15
CA THR A 276 -10.76 -1.49 30.69
C THR A 276 -10.39 -2.41 29.55
N ASP A 277 -9.15 -2.87 29.55
CA ASP A 277 -8.67 -3.85 28.59
C ASP A 277 -9.36 -5.20 28.80
N ARG A 278 -9.87 -5.77 27.72
CA ARG A 278 -10.49 -7.09 27.69
C ARG A 278 -10.03 -7.87 26.46
N GLU A 279 -9.87 -9.18 26.62
CA GLU A 279 -9.53 -10.05 25.50
C GLU A 279 -10.79 -10.55 24.79
N LEU A 280 -10.78 -10.44 23.46
CA LEU A 280 -11.74 -11.05 22.53
C LEU A 280 -11.00 -12.13 21.73
N HIS A 281 -11.62 -13.30 21.60
CA HIS A 281 -11.12 -14.38 20.75
C HIS A 281 -12.17 -14.71 19.69
N LEU A 282 -11.73 -14.90 18.45
CA LEU A 282 -12.55 -15.33 17.33
C LEU A 282 -11.87 -16.48 16.58
N GLY A 283 -12.66 -17.43 16.13
CA GLY A 283 -12.25 -18.51 15.24
C GLY A 283 -13.27 -18.80 14.13
N PRO A 284 -13.02 -19.84 13.31
CA PRO A 284 -13.89 -20.22 12.20
C PRO A 284 -15.31 -20.62 12.62
N ASP A 285 -15.50 -21.09 13.85
CA ASP A 285 -16.82 -21.42 14.41
C ASP A 285 -17.65 -20.18 14.78
N ASP A 286 -16.99 -19.02 14.97
CA ASP A 286 -17.64 -17.77 15.38
C ASP A 286 -18.05 -16.90 14.19
N VAL A 287 -17.17 -16.80 13.18
CA VAL A 287 -17.32 -15.89 12.05
C VAL A 287 -16.99 -16.58 10.74
N SER A 288 -17.98 -16.67 9.86
CA SER A 288 -17.79 -16.98 8.44
C SER A 288 -17.96 -15.72 7.58
N VAL A 289 -17.50 -15.79 6.33
CA VAL A 289 -17.82 -14.78 5.32
C VAL A 289 -18.90 -15.38 4.42
N PRO A 290 -20.05 -14.70 4.23
CA PRO A 290 -21.04 -15.15 3.25
C PRO A 290 -20.39 -15.25 1.86
N ASP A 291 -20.78 -16.25 1.06
CA ASP A 291 -20.37 -16.44 -0.35
C ASP A 291 -20.99 -15.38 -1.29
N VAL A 292 -20.77 -14.10 -0.95
CA VAL A 292 -21.24 -12.93 -1.67
C VAL A 292 -20.11 -11.90 -1.74
N GLU A 293 -19.80 -11.47 -2.96
CA GLU A 293 -18.78 -10.44 -3.19
C GLU A 293 -19.13 -9.13 -2.47
N PRO A 294 -18.16 -8.48 -1.79
CA PRO A 294 -18.40 -7.19 -1.14
C PRO A 294 -18.72 -6.10 -2.18
N VAL A 295 -19.67 -5.20 -1.85
CA VAL A 295 -20.16 -4.11 -2.73
C VAL A 295 -19.03 -3.22 -3.29
N ALA A 296 -17.94 -3.12 -2.55
CA ALA A 296 -16.76 -2.39 -2.97
C ALA A 296 -15.51 -3.15 -2.54
N ALA A 297 -14.83 -3.79 -3.49
CA ALA A 297 -13.40 -3.98 -3.37
C ALA A 297 -12.75 -2.60 -3.48
N PRO A 298 -11.97 -2.12 -2.49
CA PRO A 298 -11.14 -0.95 -2.72
C PRO A 298 -10.19 -1.25 -3.88
N THR A 299 -10.23 -0.42 -4.91
CA THR A 299 -9.18 -0.30 -5.91
C THR A 299 -8.09 0.62 -5.36
N TYR A 300 -7.26 0.15 -4.41
CA TYR A 300 -6.04 0.87 -4.01
C TYR A 300 -4.92 -0.10 -3.59
N ASP A 301 -3.69 0.33 -3.90
CA ASP A 301 -2.34 -0.19 -3.59
C ASP A 301 -1.91 -1.53 -4.19
N SER A 302 -2.24 -1.72 -5.47
CA SER A 302 -1.22 -2.24 -6.40
C SER A 302 -0.81 -1.19 -7.43
N GLY A 303 -1.37 0.03 -7.34
CA GLY A 303 -1.19 1.10 -8.31
C GLY A 303 0.03 1.96 -8.02
N VAL A 304 0.22 2.35 -6.75
CA VAL A 304 1.33 3.23 -6.36
C VAL A 304 2.66 2.51 -6.54
N GLU A 305 2.76 1.26 -6.09
CA GLU A 305 3.97 0.44 -6.20
C GLU A 305 4.26 0.10 -7.68
N ALA A 306 3.26 -0.34 -8.44
CA ALA A 306 3.46 -0.69 -9.85
C ALA A 306 3.85 0.53 -10.70
N ASP A 307 3.21 1.68 -10.47
CA ASP A 307 3.51 2.94 -11.16
C ASP A 307 4.90 3.46 -10.79
N PHE A 308 5.30 3.36 -9.51
CA PHE A 308 6.66 3.66 -9.07
C PHE A 308 7.69 2.77 -9.78
N ALA A 309 7.50 1.44 -9.75
CA ALA A 309 8.42 0.48 -10.34
C ALA A 309 8.62 0.71 -11.84
N ALA A 310 7.52 0.94 -12.57
CA ALA A 310 7.57 1.23 -13.99
C ALA A 310 8.32 2.53 -14.29
N ARG A 311 8.11 3.58 -13.50
CA ARG A 311 8.80 4.87 -13.69
C ARG A 311 10.27 4.80 -13.30
N PHE A 312 10.63 4.05 -12.27
CA PHE A 312 12.02 3.86 -11.83
C PHE A 312 12.83 3.06 -12.84
N ALA A 313 12.29 1.94 -13.36
CA ALA A 313 12.99 1.07 -14.32
C ALA A 313 13.31 1.74 -15.67
N ASN A 314 12.69 2.89 -15.99
CA ASN A 314 12.98 3.68 -17.19
C ASN A 314 14.14 4.69 -16.99
N LEU A 315 14.75 4.73 -15.81
CA LEU A 315 15.88 5.60 -15.54
C LEU A 315 17.19 4.84 -15.68
N ASP A 316 18.18 5.50 -16.29
CA ASP A 316 19.55 5.00 -16.36
C ASP A 316 20.28 5.42 -15.08
N LEU A 317 20.22 4.56 -14.06
CA LEU A 317 20.79 4.79 -12.73
C LEU A 317 21.69 3.62 -12.32
N ASP A 318 22.60 3.87 -11.39
CA ASP A 318 23.47 2.84 -10.76
C ASP A 318 22.74 1.94 -9.76
N TRP A 319 21.41 1.89 -9.82
CA TRP A 319 20.57 1.12 -8.91
C TRP A 319 19.65 0.18 -9.69
N GLU A 320 19.70 -1.11 -9.38
CA GLU A 320 18.76 -2.10 -9.91
C GLU A 320 17.60 -2.32 -8.93
N LEU A 321 16.38 -2.18 -9.43
CA LEU A 321 15.16 -2.34 -8.64
C LEU A 321 14.64 -3.77 -8.72
N SER A 322 14.53 -4.44 -7.58
CA SER A 322 13.78 -5.69 -7.43
C SER A 322 12.47 -5.45 -6.67
N ARG A 323 11.40 -6.16 -7.08
CA ARG A 323 10.08 -6.12 -6.44
C ARG A 323 9.90 -7.34 -5.55
N GLU A 324 9.17 -7.16 -4.45
CA GLU A 324 8.86 -8.22 -3.50
C GLU A 324 10.11 -9.04 -3.09
N PRO A 325 11.15 -8.37 -2.56
CA PRO A 325 12.37 -9.04 -2.14
C PRO A 325 12.13 -10.04 -1.01
N GLU A 326 13.14 -10.85 -0.72
CA GLU A 326 13.08 -11.81 0.38
C GLU A 326 12.78 -11.12 1.73
N ALA A 327 11.99 -11.80 2.56
CA ALA A 327 11.59 -11.28 3.86
C ALA A 327 12.80 -11.11 4.80
N LEU A 328 12.89 -9.93 5.42
CA LEU A 328 13.91 -9.61 6.41
C LEU A 328 13.54 -10.19 7.77
N ALA A 329 14.51 -10.79 8.46
CA ALA A 329 14.35 -11.30 9.81
C ALA A 329 15.26 -10.53 10.78
N ALA A 330 14.67 -9.96 11.82
CA ALA A 330 15.36 -9.27 12.90
C ALA A 330 15.03 -9.97 14.23
N GLY A 331 15.83 -10.99 14.58
CA GLY A 331 15.58 -11.84 15.74
C GLY A 331 14.19 -12.51 15.69
N ALA A 332 13.35 -12.22 16.67
CA ALA A 332 11.98 -12.74 16.75
C ALA A 332 10.96 -11.99 15.86
N ARG A 333 11.39 -11.05 15.03
CA ARG A 333 10.51 -10.24 14.19
C ARG A 333 10.87 -10.38 12.71
N ALA A 334 9.92 -10.11 11.82
CA ALA A 334 10.13 -10.11 10.39
C ALA A 334 9.44 -8.94 9.69
N MET A 335 9.97 -8.54 8.53
CA MET A 335 9.41 -7.53 7.63
C MET A 335 9.47 -8.02 6.19
N ILE A 336 8.49 -7.61 5.40
CA ILE A 336 8.42 -7.91 3.96
C ILE A 336 8.42 -6.57 3.23
N PRO A 337 9.59 -6.09 2.75
CA PRO A 337 9.68 -4.86 1.97
C PRO A 337 8.88 -4.95 0.67
N ASP A 338 8.51 -3.82 0.09
CA ASP A 338 7.94 -3.76 -1.26
C ASP A 338 9.01 -3.88 -2.35
N PHE A 339 10.17 -3.28 -2.10
CA PHE A 339 11.26 -3.16 -3.06
C PHE A 339 12.62 -3.33 -2.40
N ALA A 340 13.62 -3.66 -3.21
CA ALA A 340 15.02 -3.47 -2.87
C ALA A 340 15.78 -2.85 -4.05
N PHE A 341 16.68 -1.93 -3.74
CA PHE A 341 17.62 -1.30 -4.66
C PHE A 341 18.99 -1.92 -4.44
N ASP A 342 19.54 -2.55 -5.48
CA ASP A 342 20.90 -3.07 -5.49
C ASP A 342 21.81 -2.09 -6.20
N TYR A 343 22.84 -1.60 -5.51
CA TYR A 343 23.83 -0.72 -6.11
C TYR A 343 24.70 -1.52 -7.10
N ARG A 344 24.68 -1.10 -8.36
CA ARG A 344 25.48 -1.61 -9.47
C ARG A 344 26.01 -0.42 -10.27
N PRO A 345 27.25 0.03 -10.02
CA PRO A 345 27.79 1.18 -10.72
C PRO A 345 27.83 0.95 -12.23
N ALA A 346 27.47 1.96 -13.04
CA ALA A 346 27.27 1.85 -14.49
C ALA A 346 28.45 1.20 -15.23
N GLY A 347 29.68 1.44 -14.78
CA GLY A 347 30.88 0.78 -15.31
C GLY A 347 30.68 -0.74 -15.37
N SER A 348 30.18 -1.36 -14.30
CA SER A 348 30.01 -2.82 -14.22
C SER A 348 29.00 -3.44 -15.20
N ARG A 349 28.11 -2.65 -15.85
CA ARG A 349 27.04 -3.17 -16.73
C ARG A 349 27.46 -3.38 -18.19
N LYS A 350 28.35 -2.53 -18.73
CA LYS A 350 28.72 -2.53 -20.16
C LYS A 350 29.56 -3.74 -20.61
N SER A 351 30.05 -4.56 -19.69
CA SER A 351 30.84 -5.77 -20.02
C SER A 351 29.99 -7.00 -20.40
N GLY A 352 28.68 -6.99 -20.09
CA GLY A 352 27.79 -8.15 -20.28
C GLY A 352 27.04 -8.22 -21.62
N GLU A 353 26.97 -7.13 -22.39
CA GLU A 353 26.13 -7.05 -23.61
C GLU A 353 26.91 -7.15 -24.94
N ARG A 354 28.18 -7.56 -24.92
CA ARG A 354 28.84 -8.01 -26.16
C ARG A 354 28.31 -9.39 -26.53
N GLU A 355 27.54 -9.43 -27.61
CA GLU A 355 26.96 -10.62 -28.25
C GLU A 355 27.84 -11.86 -28.13
N SER A 356 27.27 -12.90 -27.55
CA SER A 356 27.84 -14.25 -27.50
C SER A 356 28.00 -14.78 -28.93
N THR A 357 29.23 -14.71 -29.44
CA THR A 357 29.68 -15.60 -30.51
C THR A 357 30.65 -16.60 -29.90
N GLU A 358 30.25 -17.87 -30.00
CA GLU A 358 30.89 -19.12 -29.60
C GLU A 358 32.41 -19.08 -29.32
N GLY A 359 32.80 -19.57 -28.14
CA GLY A 359 34.20 -19.81 -27.81
C GLY A 359 34.36 -20.50 -26.45
N ASP A 360 34.43 -21.82 -26.49
CA ASP A 360 34.78 -22.72 -25.39
C ASP A 360 36.13 -22.32 -24.74
N GLY A 361 36.16 -22.16 -23.42
CA GLY A 361 37.35 -21.75 -22.70
C GLY A 361 37.11 -21.53 -21.21
N ASP A 362 37.42 -22.56 -20.41
CA ASP A 362 37.60 -22.48 -18.97
C ASP A 362 38.43 -21.24 -18.57
N ILE A 363 37.78 -20.26 -17.93
CA ILE A 363 38.44 -19.25 -17.13
C ILE A 363 37.96 -19.43 -15.70
N ALA A 364 38.92 -19.77 -14.83
CA ALA A 364 38.72 -19.93 -13.41
C ALA A 364 38.16 -18.63 -12.81
N ASP A 365 36.91 -18.72 -12.34
CA ASP A 365 36.24 -17.76 -11.48
C ASP A 365 37.00 -17.67 -10.16
N THR A 366 37.89 -16.68 -10.05
CA THR A 366 38.52 -16.27 -8.81
C THR A 366 38.24 -14.80 -8.55
N GLY A 367 36.99 -14.48 -8.25
CA GLY A 367 36.58 -13.14 -7.82
C GLY A 367 35.31 -13.22 -6.99
N ARG A 368 35.47 -13.56 -5.71
CA ARG A 368 34.43 -13.60 -4.68
C ARG A 368 33.48 -12.39 -4.86
N THR A 369 32.31 -12.60 -5.49
CA THR A 369 31.31 -11.54 -5.71
C THR A 369 30.86 -11.05 -4.34
N ALA A 370 31.34 -9.87 -3.93
CA ALA A 370 30.77 -9.15 -2.81
C ALA A 370 29.28 -8.97 -3.09
N THR A 371 28.43 -9.28 -2.11
CA THR A 371 27.02 -8.95 -2.19
C THR A 371 26.87 -7.46 -2.45
N PRO A 372 26.16 -7.04 -3.50
CA PRO A 372 25.99 -5.62 -3.81
C PRO A 372 25.35 -4.91 -2.61
N PHE A 373 25.75 -3.66 -2.37
CA PHE A 373 25.13 -2.84 -1.34
C PHE A 373 23.64 -2.68 -1.66
N ARG A 374 22.78 -2.95 -0.68
CA ARG A 374 21.34 -3.06 -0.87
C ARG A 374 20.59 -2.13 0.07
N VAL A 375 19.66 -1.35 -0.50
CA VAL A 375 18.71 -0.52 0.24
C VAL A 375 17.31 -1.07 0.05
N TYR A 376 16.64 -1.44 1.13
CA TYR A 376 15.24 -1.85 1.11
C TYR A 376 14.31 -0.64 1.09
N PHE A 377 13.17 -0.78 0.44
CA PHE A 377 12.19 0.28 0.34
C PHE A 377 10.77 -0.24 0.59
N GLU A 378 10.08 0.42 1.52
CA GLU A 378 8.71 0.09 1.92
C GLU A 378 7.81 1.31 1.66
N VAL A 379 6.74 1.08 0.91
CA VAL A 379 5.67 2.05 0.72
C VAL A 379 4.60 1.78 1.78
N MET A 380 4.51 2.65 2.77
CA MET A 380 3.52 2.54 3.83
C MET A 380 2.23 3.25 3.45
N GLY A 381 1.11 2.59 3.75
CA GLY A 381 -0.22 3.18 3.71
C GLY A 381 -0.45 4.10 4.92
N PHE A 382 -1.25 3.65 5.89
CA PHE A 382 -1.36 4.37 7.17
C PHE A 382 -0.04 4.31 7.93
N TRP A 383 0.26 5.35 8.71
CA TRP A 383 1.49 5.45 9.49
C TRP A 383 1.32 6.38 10.70
N THR A 384 2.20 6.26 11.70
CA THR A 384 2.40 7.24 12.78
C THR A 384 3.91 7.50 12.92
N PRO A 385 4.35 8.66 13.46
CA PRO A 385 5.77 8.91 13.68
C PRO A 385 6.45 7.78 14.49
N GLU A 386 5.82 7.34 15.57
CA GLU A 386 6.34 6.28 16.44
C GLU A 386 6.41 4.92 15.72
N TYR A 387 5.46 4.64 14.83
CA TYR A 387 5.48 3.41 14.02
C TYR A 387 6.63 3.44 13.01
N VAL A 388 6.87 4.58 12.36
CA VAL A 388 7.97 4.76 11.40
C VAL A 388 9.32 4.62 12.12
N GLU A 389 9.52 5.35 13.23
CA GLU A 389 10.73 5.26 14.06
C GLU A 389 10.99 3.82 14.51
N LYS A 390 9.98 3.15 15.06
CA LYS A 390 10.10 1.75 15.48
C LYS A 390 10.49 0.82 14.33
N LYS A 391 9.97 1.05 13.12
CA LYS A 391 10.27 0.22 11.94
C LYS A 391 11.69 0.47 11.42
N LEU A 392 12.15 1.72 11.41
CA LEU A 392 13.53 2.08 11.07
C LEU A 392 14.52 1.51 12.11
N ASP A 393 14.27 1.69 13.40
CA ASP A 393 15.15 1.22 14.48
C ASP A 393 15.24 -0.31 14.52
N GLN A 394 14.10 -1.00 14.35
CA GLN A 394 14.05 -2.46 14.44
C GLN A 394 14.93 -3.16 13.40
N PHE A 395 15.05 -2.60 12.20
CA PHE A 395 15.83 -3.20 11.12
C PHE A 395 17.20 -2.53 10.94
N GLY A 396 17.38 -1.28 11.37
CA GLY A 396 18.69 -0.62 11.38
C GLY A 396 19.61 -1.03 12.53
N SER A 397 19.12 -1.70 13.58
CA SER A 397 19.93 -2.06 14.77
C SER A 397 20.19 -3.56 14.99
N VAL A 398 19.55 -4.46 14.22
CA VAL A 398 19.57 -5.91 14.49
C VAL A 398 20.44 -6.70 13.50
N ALA A 399 20.80 -6.09 12.37
CA ALA A 399 21.85 -6.56 11.48
C ALA A 399 22.57 -5.32 10.98
N ASP A 400 23.88 -5.22 11.20
CA ASP A 400 24.73 -4.06 10.83
C ASP A 400 24.76 -3.75 9.30
N ASP A 401 23.88 -4.36 8.49
CA ASP A 401 23.90 -4.38 7.02
C ASP A 401 22.53 -4.13 6.35
N VAL A 402 21.48 -3.72 7.07
CA VAL A 402 20.15 -3.48 6.48
C VAL A 402 19.85 -1.98 6.40
N GLU A 403 19.97 -1.42 5.20
CA GLU A 403 19.49 -0.08 4.90
C GLU A 403 18.01 -0.10 4.53
N LEU A 404 17.22 0.77 5.17
CA LEU A 404 15.78 0.85 4.94
C LEU A 404 15.36 2.30 4.68
N LEU A 405 14.76 2.53 3.52
CA LEU A 405 14.05 3.74 3.13
C LEU A 405 12.54 3.47 3.25
N VAL A 406 11.78 4.44 3.71
CA VAL A 406 10.32 4.34 3.85
C VAL A 406 9.64 5.45 3.09
N ALA A 407 8.58 5.15 2.34
CA ALA A 407 7.67 6.14 1.81
C ALA A 407 6.35 6.18 2.60
N VAL A 408 5.88 7.36 3.00
CA VAL A 408 4.64 7.53 3.78
C VAL A 408 3.66 8.48 3.09
N ASP A 409 2.36 8.11 3.06
CA ASP A 409 1.32 8.97 2.46
C ASP A 409 0.91 10.10 3.43
N GLU A 410 1.13 11.35 3.04
CA GLU A 410 0.83 12.56 3.82
C GLU A 410 -0.64 12.65 4.25
N SER A 411 -1.57 12.05 3.48
CA SER A 411 -3.00 12.04 3.76
C SER A 411 -3.45 10.89 4.66
N LEU A 412 -2.57 9.92 4.91
CA LEU A 412 -2.82 8.73 5.73
C LEU A 412 -2.04 8.71 7.05
N GLY A 413 -1.34 9.81 7.38
CA GLY A 413 -0.76 10.01 8.70
C GLY A 413 -1.82 9.96 9.80
N VAL A 414 -1.64 9.07 10.77
CA VAL A 414 -2.52 8.91 11.93
C VAL A 414 -1.77 9.31 13.19
N GLY A 415 -1.63 10.61 13.44
CA GLY A 415 -0.83 11.14 14.55
C GLY A 415 -0.67 12.66 14.45
N GLU A 416 0.16 13.26 15.31
CA GLU A 416 0.50 14.70 15.27
C GLU A 416 1.18 15.13 13.96
N GLU A 417 1.29 16.44 13.75
CA GLU A 417 1.86 17.05 12.55
C GLU A 417 3.37 16.77 12.43
N ILE A 418 3.83 16.73 11.17
CA ILE A 418 5.17 16.32 10.75
C ILE A 418 6.18 17.42 11.14
N GLU A 419 6.79 17.35 12.32
CA GLU A 419 7.79 18.35 12.70
C GLU A 419 9.19 18.04 12.12
N SER A 420 9.57 16.76 11.96
CA SER A 420 10.70 16.33 11.15
C SER A 420 10.77 14.81 11.07
N LEU A 421 10.81 14.23 9.87
CA LEU A 421 11.09 12.81 9.68
C LEU A 421 12.57 12.63 9.27
N ASP A 422 13.14 11.49 9.65
CA ASP A 422 14.48 11.06 9.29
C ASP A 422 14.70 11.15 7.76
N HIS A 423 15.94 11.43 7.30
CA HIS A 423 16.30 11.44 5.88
C HIS A 423 15.95 10.15 5.12
N ARG A 424 15.78 9.04 5.85
CA ARG A 424 15.28 7.74 5.36
C ARG A 424 13.77 7.69 5.18
N VAL A 425 13.07 8.83 5.22
CA VAL A 425 11.62 8.92 5.02
C VAL A 425 11.29 9.87 3.87
N VAL A 426 10.58 9.34 2.88
CA VAL A 426 10.05 10.07 1.73
C VAL A 426 8.55 10.26 1.92
N THR A 427 8.06 11.49 1.91
CA THR A 427 6.61 11.73 1.95
C THR A 427 6.02 11.74 0.54
N TYR A 428 4.77 11.30 0.40
CA TYR A 428 4.07 11.34 -0.88
C TYR A 428 2.57 11.58 -0.72
N SER A 429 1.90 11.98 -1.80
CA SER A 429 0.45 12.09 -1.86
C SER A 429 -0.06 11.46 -3.15
N GLY A 430 -0.78 10.34 -3.04
CA GLY A 430 -1.36 9.60 -4.16
C GLY A 430 -0.37 8.87 -5.08
N ARG A 431 0.88 9.35 -5.23
CA ARG A 431 1.96 8.65 -5.94
C ARG A 431 3.33 8.96 -5.35
N VAL A 432 4.20 7.95 -5.29
CA VAL A 432 5.62 8.15 -4.95
C VAL A 432 6.33 8.84 -6.12
N ARG A 433 7.05 9.91 -5.83
CA ARG A 433 7.86 10.65 -6.81
C ARG A 433 9.23 9.99 -6.89
N VAL A 434 9.58 9.51 -8.09
CA VAL A 434 10.86 8.83 -8.32
C VAL A 434 12.04 9.74 -7.97
N LYS A 435 11.96 11.04 -8.29
CA LYS A 435 12.99 12.02 -7.92
C LYS A 435 13.30 12.01 -6.43
N ASP A 436 12.28 11.99 -5.57
CA ASP A 436 12.47 12.13 -4.12
C ASP A 436 13.15 10.87 -3.54
N VAL A 437 12.87 9.70 -4.13
CA VAL A 437 13.58 8.43 -3.82
C VAL A 437 15.01 8.46 -4.35
N VAL A 438 15.24 8.93 -5.57
CA VAL A 438 16.59 9.05 -6.16
C VAL A 438 17.45 10.03 -5.36
N ASP A 439 16.89 11.14 -4.92
CA ASP A 439 17.61 12.11 -4.07
C ASP A 439 18.00 11.49 -2.72
N ALA A 440 17.20 10.57 -2.17
CA ALA A 440 17.58 9.79 -0.99
C ALA A 440 18.67 8.75 -1.30
N LEU A 441 18.57 8.02 -2.43
CA LEU A 441 19.58 7.04 -2.87
C LEU A 441 20.94 7.68 -3.17
N ARG A 442 20.96 8.93 -3.65
CA ARG A 442 22.19 9.69 -3.94
C ARG A 442 23.07 9.92 -2.71
N ALA A 443 22.49 10.00 -1.51
CA ALA A 443 23.26 10.10 -0.28
C ALA A 443 24.10 8.83 -0.07
N TYR A 444 23.47 7.66 -0.20
CA TYR A 444 24.16 6.37 -0.14
C TYR A 444 25.19 6.19 -1.27
N GLU A 445 24.81 6.59 -2.49
CA GLU A 445 25.70 6.52 -3.65
C GLU A 445 26.97 7.34 -3.44
N SER A 446 26.86 8.56 -2.89
CA SER A 446 28.01 9.42 -2.62
C SER A 446 28.99 8.76 -1.65
N ASP A 447 28.50 8.15 -0.58
CA ASP A 447 29.32 7.44 0.40
C ASP A 447 30.00 6.20 -0.21
N LEU A 448 29.28 5.46 -1.07
CA LEU A 448 29.82 4.30 -1.79
C LEU A 448 30.91 4.70 -2.78
N VAL A 449 30.72 5.80 -3.50
CA VAL A 449 31.71 6.35 -4.44
C VAL A 449 32.96 6.80 -3.70
N GLU A 450 32.81 7.49 -2.56
CA GLU A 450 33.96 7.91 -1.74
C GLU A 450 34.73 6.71 -1.19
N ALA A 451 34.03 5.69 -0.69
CA ALA A 451 34.64 4.46 -0.21
C ALA A 451 35.37 3.70 -1.33
N ALA A 452 34.78 3.63 -2.53
CA ALA A 452 35.40 3.03 -3.70
C ALA A 452 36.65 3.81 -4.13
N ALA A 453 36.57 5.14 -4.21
CA ALA A 453 37.69 6.02 -4.55
C ALA A 453 38.85 5.87 -3.55
N ALA A 454 38.57 5.74 -2.26
CA ALA A 454 39.59 5.52 -1.23
C ALA A 454 40.27 4.14 -1.33
N SER A 455 39.64 3.16 -1.98
CA SER A 455 40.19 1.83 -2.22
C SER A 455 41.08 1.74 -3.47
N LEU A 456 40.97 2.72 -4.38
CA LEU A 456 41.75 2.77 -5.61
C LEU A 456 43.18 3.28 -5.34
N PRO A 457 44.17 2.85 -6.15
CA PRO A 457 45.49 3.45 -6.11
C PRO A 457 45.45 4.90 -6.59
N ALA A 458 46.37 5.74 -6.08
CA ALA A 458 46.46 7.15 -6.46
C ALA A 458 46.81 7.36 -7.95
N GLU A 459 47.48 6.38 -8.57
CA GLU A 459 47.86 6.39 -9.97
C GLU A 459 47.43 5.08 -10.64
N ILE A 460 46.82 5.19 -11.82
CA ILE A 460 46.48 4.05 -12.68
C ILE A 460 47.07 4.31 -14.07
N VAL A 461 47.70 3.28 -14.64
CA VAL A 461 48.18 3.29 -16.03
C VAL A 461 47.43 2.20 -16.78
N PRO A 462 46.42 2.56 -17.60
CA PRO A 462 45.75 1.61 -18.48
C PRO A 462 46.70 1.01 -19.52
N ASP A 463 46.51 -0.27 -19.85
CA ASP A 463 47.30 -0.93 -20.89
C ASP A 463 46.93 -0.44 -22.30
N ALA A 464 45.64 -0.14 -22.53
CA ALA A 464 45.15 0.35 -23.80
C ALA A 464 45.62 1.78 -24.09
N ASP A 465 45.93 2.07 -25.35
CA ASP A 465 46.35 3.40 -25.79
C ASP A 465 45.19 4.41 -25.79
N VAL A 466 43.97 3.91 -26.00
CA VAL A 466 42.71 4.63 -25.88
C VAL A 466 41.76 3.79 -25.03
N ILE A 467 41.20 4.37 -23.98
CA ILE A 467 40.19 3.72 -23.14
C ILE A 467 39.15 4.72 -22.66
N ASP A 468 37.89 4.36 -22.78
CA ASP A 468 36.79 5.12 -22.20
C ASP A 468 36.77 4.95 -20.67
N ARG A 469 36.49 6.02 -19.93
CA ARG A 469 36.44 5.95 -18.46
C ARG A 469 35.33 5.05 -17.94
N ASP A 470 34.22 4.89 -18.66
CA ASP A 470 33.18 3.91 -18.34
C ASP A 470 33.74 2.49 -18.42
N ALA A 471 34.53 2.20 -19.45
CA ALA A 471 35.17 0.90 -19.62
C ALA A 471 36.24 0.64 -18.54
N LEU A 472 37.04 1.64 -18.20
CA LEU A 472 38.01 1.51 -17.11
C LEU A 472 37.33 1.34 -15.74
N ALA A 473 36.23 2.05 -15.48
CA ALA A 473 35.43 1.89 -14.28
C ALA A 473 34.81 0.48 -14.21
N ALA A 474 34.38 -0.07 -15.36
CA ALA A 474 33.90 -1.44 -15.52
C ALA A 474 34.92 -2.48 -15.07
N GLU A 475 36.15 -2.39 -15.59
CA GLU A 475 37.25 -3.31 -15.27
C GLU A 475 37.57 -3.33 -13.78
N ARG A 476 37.30 -2.22 -13.09
CA ARG A 476 37.57 -2.06 -11.66
C ARG A 476 36.34 -2.27 -10.78
N GLY A 477 35.15 -2.45 -11.36
CA GLY A 477 33.90 -2.62 -10.63
C GLY A 477 33.48 -1.41 -9.80
N VAL A 478 33.83 -0.20 -10.25
CA VAL A 478 33.54 1.07 -9.55
C VAL A 478 32.70 2.01 -10.43
N SER A 479 32.20 3.10 -9.85
CA SER A 479 31.60 4.19 -10.63
C SER A 479 32.67 4.99 -11.37
N VAL A 480 32.27 5.68 -12.44
CA VAL A 480 33.17 6.58 -13.19
C VAL A 480 33.66 7.72 -12.31
N ASP A 481 32.78 8.23 -11.45
CA ASP A 481 33.08 9.31 -10.50
C ASP A 481 34.16 8.90 -9.49
N ALA A 482 34.25 7.63 -9.11
CA ALA A 482 35.31 7.14 -8.23
C ALA A 482 36.71 7.30 -8.84
N LEU A 483 36.82 7.40 -10.18
CA LEU A 483 38.08 7.64 -10.88
C LEU A 483 38.51 9.11 -10.87
N ASP A 484 37.68 10.07 -10.43
CA ASP A 484 38.03 11.50 -10.49
C ASP A 484 39.19 11.90 -9.56
N SER A 485 39.46 11.12 -8.51
CA SER A 485 40.59 11.31 -7.60
C SER A 485 41.88 10.61 -8.08
N VAL A 486 41.81 9.82 -9.16
CA VAL A 486 42.92 9.03 -9.70
C VAL A 486 43.69 9.83 -10.74
N THR A 487 45.02 9.73 -10.73
CA THR A 487 45.88 10.31 -11.76
C THR A 487 46.25 9.26 -12.82
N PHE A 488 46.34 9.67 -14.08
CA PHE A 488 46.72 8.83 -15.22
C PHE A 488 48.01 9.36 -15.85
N PRO A 489 49.21 8.90 -15.43
CA PRO A 489 50.49 9.52 -15.82
C PRO A 489 50.80 9.43 -17.32
N ASP A 490 50.34 8.36 -17.97
CA ASP A 490 50.65 8.04 -19.37
C ASP A 490 49.57 8.49 -20.36
N HIS A 491 48.44 8.97 -19.85
CA HIS A 491 47.25 9.31 -20.63
C HIS A 491 46.80 10.74 -20.35
N GLU A 492 46.35 11.42 -21.39
CA GLU A 492 45.64 12.68 -21.27
C GLU A 492 44.13 12.40 -21.23
N ARG A 493 43.43 12.99 -20.25
CA ARG A 493 41.96 12.92 -20.16
C ARG A 493 41.33 13.95 -21.09
N ILE A 494 40.59 13.50 -22.08
CA ILE A 494 39.84 14.33 -23.02
C ILE A 494 38.38 13.88 -23.03
N GLY A 495 37.49 14.71 -22.50
CA GLY A 495 36.08 14.32 -22.33
C GLY A 495 35.95 13.12 -21.39
N GLY A 496 35.26 12.07 -21.87
CA GLY A 496 35.11 10.78 -21.20
C GLY A 496 36.27 9.79 -21.43
N THR A 497 37.23 10.11 -22.29
CA THR A 497 38.24 9.16 -22.78
C THR A 497 39.65 9.48 -22.26
N LEU A 498 40.46 8.46 -22.04
CA LEU A 498 41.89 8.55 -21.73
C LEU A 498 42.71 8.16 -22.97
N LEU A 499 43.55 9.07 -23.48
CA LEU A 499 44.35 8.87 -24.67
C LEU A 499 45.84 9.04 -24.38
N ARG A 500 46.68 8.10 -24.83
CA ARG A 500 48.14 8.31 -24.79
C ARG A 500 48.54 9.44 -25.76
N PRO A 501 49.56 10.26 -25.43
CA PRO A 501 50.03 11.34 -26.31
C PRO A 501 50.37 10.90 -27.74
N GLY A 502 50.90 9.69 -27.93
CA GLY A 502 51.23 9.17 -29.25
C GLY A 502 50.02 8.97 -30.17
N VAL A 503 48.83 8.71 -29.62
CA VAL A 503 47.58 8.63 -30.39
C VAL A 503 47.12 10.03 -30.79
N LEU A 504 47.25 11.01 -29.90
CA LEU A 504 46.94 12.40 -30.21
C LEU A 504 47.82 12.96 -31.32
N ASP A 505 49.12 12.66 -31.29
CA ASP A 505 50.06 13.05 -32.34
C ASP A 505 49.69 12.38 -33.69
N ALA A 506 49.19 11.14 -33.68
CA ALA A 506 48.73 10.45 -34.88
C ALA A 506 47.46 11.10 -35.44
N LEU A 507 46.48 11.39 -34.58
CA LEU A 507 45.24 12.07 -34.96
C LEU A 507 45.49 13.48 -35.48
N ASP A 508 46.41 14.25 -34.88
CA ASP A 508 46.80 15.59 -35.35
C ASP A 508 47.44 15.55 -36.74
N ALA A 509 48.14 14.46 -37.08
CA ALA A 509 48.75 14.27 -38.40
C ALA A 509 47.76 13.84 -39.48
N GLU A 510 46.62 13.27 -39.11
CA GLU A 510 45.62 12.73 -40.02
C GLU A 510 44.40 13.65 -40.19
N ILE A 511 44.10 14.52 -39.22
CA ILE A 511 42.96 15.44 -39.23
C ILE A 511 43.39 16.86 -39.59
N ASP A 512 42.81 17.42 -40.64
CA ASP A 512 43.10 18.76 -41.15
C ASP A 512 41.84 19.65 -41.24
N ALA A 513 42.05 20.97 -41.18
CA ALA A 513 40.98 21.93 -41.47
C ALA A 513 40.49 21.80 -42.93
N GLY A 514 39.17 21.80 -43.11
CA GLY A 514 38.50 21.59 -44.40
C GLY A 514 38.05 20.15 -44.64
N MET A 515 38.39 19.21 -43.74
CA MET A 515 37.86 17.85 -43.75
C MET A 515 36.37 17.82 -43.39
N SER A 516 35.61 16.87 -43.95
CA SER A 516 34.23 16.68 -43.50
C SER A 516 34.21 16.08 -42.10
N PHE A 517 33.21 16.43 -41.29
CA PHE A 517 33.06 15.89 -39.93
C PHE A 517 32.96 14.36 -39.93
N SER A 518 32.28 13.77 -40.94
CA SER A 518 32.18 12.32 -41.08
C SER A 518 33.51 11.64 -41.42
N ASP A 519 34.38 12.29 -42.20
CA ASP A 519 35.72 11.76 -42.49
C ASP A 519 36.60 11.84 -41.23
N ALA A 520 36.49 12.92 -40.47
CA ALA A 520 37.19 13.06 -39.19
C ALA A 520 36.68 12.06 -38.14
N GLU A 521 35.37 11.79 -38.07
CA GLU A 521 34.79 10.72 -37.25
C GLU A 521 35.36 9.35 -37.64
N ALA A 522 35.47 9.04 -38.93
CA ALA A 522 36.05 7.77 -39.38
C ALA A 522 37.53 7.61 -38.96
N VAL A 523 38.32 8.69 -39.04
CA VAL A 523 39.72 8.68 -38.54
C VAL A 523 39.76 8.45 -37.03
N LEU A 524 38.89 9.10 -36.26
CA LEU A 524 38.80 8.92 -34.81
C LEU A 524 38.38 7.48 -34.43
N ASP A 525 37.39 6.93 -35.13
CA ASP A 525 36.91 5.55 -34.95
C ASP A 525 38.02 4.52 -35.24
N ASP A 526 38.85 4.74 -36.27
CA ASP A 526 39.99 3.87 -36.62
C ASP A 526 41.03 3.80 -35.49
N HIS A 527 41.13 4.86 -34.67
CA HIS A 527 41.98 4.92 -33.47
C HIS A 527 41.23 4.56 -32.18
N GLY A 528 39.95 4.14 -32.27
CA GLY A 528 39.12 3.71 -31.14
C GLY A 528 38.57 4.84 -30.27
N VAL A 529 38.38 6.03 -30.84
CA VAL A 529 37.95 7.25 -30.14
C VAL A 529 36.50 7.60 -30.48
N ASP A 530 35.60 7.45 -29.50
CA ASP A 530 34.16 7.71 -29.71
C ASP A 530 33.76 9.18 -29.50
N ASP A 531 34.48 9.96 -28.68
CA ASP A 531 34.15 11.38 -28.37
C ASP A 531 34.85 12.35 -29.35
N ALA A 532 34.34 12.40 -30.58
CA ALA A 532 34.90 13.22 -31.64
C ALA A 532 34.94 14.72 -31.29
N SER A 533 33.92 15.22 -30.59
CA SER A 533 33.83 16.65 -30.27
C SER A 533 34.91 17.08 -29.28
N ALA A 534 35.16 16.29 -28.23
CA ALA A 534 36.17 16.62 -27.23
C ALA A 534 37.59 16.55 -27.81
N VAL A 535 37.87 15.53 -28.63
CA VAL A 535 39.20 15.33 -29.23
C VAL A 535 39.50 16.38 -30.31
N LEU A 536 38.58 16.65 -31.23
CA LEU A 536 38.75 17.74 -32.21
C LEU A 536 38.97 19.09 -31.51
N SER A 537 38.20 19.35 -30.45
CA SER A 537 38.35 20.54 -29.62
C SER A 537 39.74 20.65 -28.98
N ARG A 538 40.35 19.53 -28.57
CA ARG A 538 41.69 19.46 -27.99
C ARG A 538 42.81 19.58 -29.04
N LEU A 539 42.58 19.12 -30.26
CA LEU A 539 43.48 19.30 -31.41
C LEU A 539 43.42 20.74 -31.98
N GLY A 540 42.54 21.59 -31.48
CA GLY A 540 42.42 22.98 -31.92
C GLY A 540 41.41 23.19 -33.04
N TYR A 541 40.53 22.23 -33.27
CA TYR A 541 39.47 22.28 -34.27
C TYR A 541 38.07 22.52 -33.66
N ARG A 542 37.15 22.99 -34.48
CA ARG A 542 35.70 23.10 -34.20
C ARG A 542 34.91 22.64 -35.43
N VAL A 543 33.68 22.18 -35.22
CA VAL A 543 32.81 21.74 -36.32
C VAL A 543 31.92 22.91 -36.75
N ALA A 544 32.04 23.33 -38.00
CA ALA A 544 31.11 24.25 -38.65
C ALA A 544 29.97 23.45 -39.26
N TRP A 545 28.78 23.53 -38.66
CA TRP A 545 27.61 22.74 -39.06
C TRP A 545 26.90 23.33 -40.28
N ASP A 546 26.71 22.50 -41.31
CA ASP A 546 25.99 22.83 -42.55
C ASP A 546 24.53 22.31 -42.54
N GLY A 547 23.93 22.15 -41.35
CA GLY A 547 22.57 21.65 -41.16
C GLY A 547 22.46 20.61 -40.04
N LEU A 548 21.56 19.63 -40.20
CA LEU A 548 21.29 18.57 -39.20
C LEU A 548 22.14 17.30 -39.36
N SER A 549 22.92 17.17 -40.44
CA SER A 549 23.59 15.90 -40.80
C SER A 549 24.97 16.07 -41.44
N GLY A 550 25.59 17.25 -41.33
CA GLY A 550 26.88 17.51 -41.94
C GLY A 550 27.58 18.70 -41.30
N GLY A 551 28.91 18.63 -41.26
CA GLY A 551 29.75 19.73 -40.81
C GLY A 551 31.14 19.61 -41.42
N THR A 552 31.88 20.72 -41.38
CA THR A 552 33.27 20.81 -41.83
C THR A 552 34.15 21.14 -40.63
N VAL A 553 35.29 20.48 -40.51
CA VAL A 553 36.30 20.75 -39.49
C VAL A 553 36.98 22.08 -39.81
N GLU A 554 36.95 23.04 -38.89
CA GLU A 554 37.61 24.34 -39.00
C GLU A 554 38.59 24.53 -37.84
N GLU A 555 39.66 25.30 -38.04
CA GLU A 555 40.49 25.78 -36.93
C GLU A 555 39.65 26.64 -35.96
N LYS A 556 39.96 26.53 -34.66
CA LYS A 556 39.31 27.29 -33.59
C LYS A 556 39.62 28.78 -33.58
#